data_AF-A0A0R3TYZ1-F1
#
_entry.id   AF-A0A0R3TYZ1-F1
#
_cell.length_a   1.000
_cell.length_b   1.000
_cell.length_c   1.000
_cell.angle_alpha   90.00
_cell.angle_beta   90.00
_cell.angle_gamma   90.00
#
_symmetry.space_group_name_H-M   'P 1'
#
loop_
_entity.id
_entity.type
_entity.pdbx_description
1 polymer ?
#
loop_
_entity_poly.entity_id
_entity_poly.type
_entity_poly.pdbx_seq_one_letter_code
_entity_poly.pdbx_strand_id
1 'polypeptide(L)'
;MLRKELSKSKHSSQQDENEEIIVRNKDVTLFMLRARMNDQSLSPASRREARRELLLKMGAKPPKRPVINYRILQEKKRQEKEEHKNDFRGEKSKQKILERMSGFGLLDKHYRRQAERQERSLKKVYQRSRPRQGESQRLQILQWNAGGMSPDKTIQVQKILQTNDVDLFTIMEANISDDKLKYYQFPDYTPYLLSKYRQVASGILTGEKEGLTSHYDLIKSMGSTQDKCEIIRLNVWKCQNHFKSIIHPRIVPIFTF
;
A
#
# COMPACT_ATOMS: atom_id res chain seq x y z
N MET A 1 -2.74 -44.56 66.29
CA MET A 1 -2.75 -43.64 65.14
C MET A 1 -3.00 -44.46 63.88
N LEU A 2 -4.14 -44.23 63.24
CA LEU A 2 -4.72 -45.05 62.17
C LEU A 2 -4.06 -44.79 60.81
N ARG A 3 -3.69 -45.86 60.11
CA ARG A 3 -3.50 -45.89 58.65
C ARG A 3 -4.87 -45.75 57.97
N LYS A 4 -4.96 -44.92 56.94
CA LYS A 4 -5.99 -45.04 55.89
C LYS A 4 -5.40 -44.71 54.54
N GLU A 5 -5.60 -45.64 53.63
CA GLU A 5 -5.22 -45.59 52.22
C GLU A 5 -6.06 -44.57 51.46
N LEU A 6 -5.52 -44.05 50.35
CA LEU A 6 -6.31 -43.57 49.23
C LEU A 6 -5.73 -44.12 47.93
N SER A 7 -6.41 -45.16 47.45
CA SER A 7 -6.30 -45.77 46.14
C SER A 7 -6.96 -44.90 45.06
N LYS A 8 -6.24 -44.77 43.93
CA LYS A 8 -6.71 -44.77 42.52
C LYS A 8 -7.98 -44.00 42.13
N SER A 9 -7.82 -43.08 41.18
CA SER A 9 -8.72 -43.02 40.02
C SER A 9 -7.95 -42.57 38.77
N LYS A 10 -7.92 -43.45 37.77
CA LYS A 10 -7.46 -43.20 36.41
C LYS A 10 -8.55 -42.37 35.70
N HIS A 11 -8.14 -41.29 35.04
CA HIS A 11 -8.83 -40.87 33.83
C HIS A 11 -7.81 -40.79 32.69
N SER A 12 -7.80 -41.86 31.90
CA SER A 12 -7.28 -41.87 30.55
C SER A 12 -8.37 -41.31 29.65
N SER A 13 -8.10 -40.20 28.99
CA SER A 13 -8.81 -39.81 27.78
C SER A 13 -7.74 -39.41 26.76
N GLN A 14 -7.56 -40.34 25.81
CA GLN A 14 -6.84 -40.16 24.58
C GLN A 14 -7.47 -39.00 23.77
N GLN A 15 -6.59 -38.29 23.06
CA GLN A 15 -6.84 -37.64 21.77
C GLN A 15 -7.81 -36.44 21.75
N ASP A 16 -7.20 -35.26 21.74
CA ASP A 16 -7.52 -34.20 20.77
C ASP A 16 -6.19 -33.50 20.41
N GLU A 17 -5.37 -34.16 19.60
CA GLU A 17 -4.19 -33.56 18.97
C GLU A 17 -4.62 -32.67 17.81
N ASN A 18 -5.32 -31.58 18.11
CA ASN A 18 -5.48 -30.44 17.22
C ASN A 18 -5.60 -29.18 18.08
N GLU A 19 -4.57 -28.92 18.90
CA GLU A 19 -4.37 -27.56 19.39
C GLU A 19 -4.12 -26.68 18.18
N GLU A 20 -5.11 -25.86 17.83
CA GLU A 20 -4.99 -24.85 16.79
C GLU A 20 -3.92 -23.83 17.23
N ILE A 21 -2.67 -24.06 16.82
CA ILE A 21 -1.55 -23.17 17.15
C ILE A 21 -1.76 -21.86 16.37
N ILE A 22 -2.32 -20.86 17.04
CA ILE A 22 -2.47 -19.51 16.49
C ILE A 22 -1.08 -18.87 16.39
N VAL A 23 -0.41 -19.07 15.25
CA VAL A 23 0.87 -18.42 14.94
C VAL A 23 0.59 -17.06 14.29
N ARG A 24 1.05 -15.97 14.92
CA ARG A 24 1.02 -14.63 14.29
C ARG A 24 1.87 -14.68 13.00
N ASN A 25 1.40 -14.06 11.91
CA ASN A 25 2.08 -14.08 10.60
C ASN A 25 3.59 -13.75 10.63
N LYS A 26 4.02 -12.91 11.59
CA LYS A 26 5.43 -12.55 11.78
C LYS A 26 6.30 -13.72 12.27
N ASP A 27 5.71 -14.68 12.99
CA ASP A 27 6.40 -15.79 13.65
C ASP A 27 6.36 -17.10 12.84
N VAL A 28 5.60 -17.14 11.74
CA VAL A 28 5.46 -18.32 10.85
C VAL A 28 6.82 -18.77 10.32
N THR A 29 7.69 -17.83 9.98
CA THR A 29 9.03 -18.16 9.47
C THR A 29 9.93 -18.80 10.53
N LEU A 30 9.83 -18.35 11.79
CA LEU A 30 10.56 -18.93 12.91
C LEU A 30 10.00 -20.32 13.27
N PHE A 31 8.68 -20.48 13.21
CA PHE A 31 8.00 -21.75 13.44
C PHE A 31 8.43 -22.81 12.42
N MET A 32 8.41 -22.49 11.11
CA MET A 32 8.88 -23.40 10.07
C MET A 32 10.34 -23.82 10.25
N LEU A 33 11.21 -22.89 10.69
CA LEU A 33 12.62 -23.21 10.95
C LEU A 33 12.80 -24.13 12.17
N ARG A 34 11.99 -23.95 13.23
CA ARG A 34 11.96 -24.87 14.38
C ARG A 34 11.46 -26.26 13.99
N ALA A 35 10.42 -26.34 13.17
CA ALA A 35 9.90 -27.60 12.65
C ALA A 35 10.97 -28.34 11.82
N ARG A 36 11.62 -27.65 10.87
CA ARG A 36 12.71 -28.22 10.05
C ARG A 36 13.92 -28.69 10.87
N MET A 37 14.23 -28.02 11.98
CA MET A 37 15.32 -28.45 12.87
C MET A 37 15.01 -29.79 13.56
N ASN A 38 13.75 -30.04 13.88
CA ASN A 38 13.29 -31.24 14.59
C ASN A 38 12.87 -32.39 13.67
N ASP A 39 12.76 -32.12 12.37
CA ASP A 39 12.38 -33.12 11.37
C ASP A 39 13.47 -34.18 11.19
N GLN A 40 13.17 -35.41 11.61
CA GLN A 40 14.10 -36.53 11.54
C GLN A 40 14.31 -37.06 10.12
N SER A 41 13.43 -36.72 9.17
CA SER A 41 13.56 -37.10 7.75
C SER A 41 14.66 -36.32 7.02
N LEU A 42 15.09 -35.17 7.57
CA LEU A 42 16.11 -34.32 6.98
C LEU A 42 17.53 -34.76 7.36
N SER A 43 18.44 -34.63 6.37
CA SER A 43 19.88 -34.83 6.57
C SER A 43 20.39 -33.99 7.75
N PRO A 44 21.32 -34.53 8.57
CA PRO A 44 21.92 -33.79 9.68
C PRO A 44 22.55 -32.45 9.26
N ALA A 45 23.04 -32.33 8.01
CA ALA A 45 23.57 -31.07 7.48
C ALA A 45 22.46 -30.00 7.33
N SER A 46 21.34 -30.37 6.71
CA SER A 46 20.19 -29.48 6.50
C SER A 46 19.55 -29.03 7.82
N ARG A 47 19.52 -29.91 8.83
CA ARG A 47 19.08 -29.54 10.19
C ARG A 47 20.01 -28.52 10.87
N ARG A 48 21.32 -28.65 10.68
CA ARG A 48 22.31 -27.68 11.18
C ARG A 48 22.18 -26.33 10.48
N GLU A 49 21.87 -26.32 9.17
CA GLU A 49 21.60 -25.09 8.42
C GLU A 49 20.34 -24.39 8.90
N ALA A 50 19.24 -25.11 9.08
CA ALA A 50 17.99 -24.56 9.62
C ALA A 50 18.19 -23.98 11.03
N ARG A 51 18.95 -24.66 11.89
CA ARG A 51 19.34 -24.16 13.22
C ARG A 51 20.19 -22.90 13.14
N ARG A 52 21.15 -22.83 12.21
CA ARG A 52 21.99 -21.65 11.98
C ARG A 52 21.15 -20.47 11.49
N GLU A 53 20.22 -20.68 10.57
CA GLU A 53 19.32 -19.64 10.06
C GLU A 53 18.39 -19.11 11.16
N LEU A 54 17.82 -20.00 11.98
CA LEU A 54 16.98 -19.63 13.12
C LEU A 54 17.76 -18.74 14.11
N LEU A 55 18.99 -19.14 14.47
CA LEU A 55 19.82 -18.37 15.40
C LEU A 55 20.13 -16.97 14.84
N LEU A 56 20.45 -16.86 13.55
CA LEU A 56 20.70 -15.55 12.91
C LEU A 56 19.45 -14.66 12.93
N LYS A 57 18.27 -15.21 12.66
CA LYS A 57 16.99 -14.47 12.73
C LYS A 57 16.62 -14.08 14.17
N MET A 58 17.03 -14.85 15.16
CA MET A 58 16.86 -14.56 16.60
C MET A 58 17.92 -13.58 17.14
N GLY A 59 18.78 -13.02 16.27
CA GLY A 59 19.76 -12.00 16.66
C GLY A 59 21.13 -12.55 17.05
N ALA A 60 21.44 -13.82 16.77
CA ALA A 60 22.78 -14.34 16.98
C ALA A 60 23.79 -13.63 16.07
N LYS A 61 25.00 -13.41 16.59
CA LYS A 61 26.07 -12.74 15.86
C LYS A 61 26.40 -13.50 14.57
N PRO A 62 26.42 -12.85 13.40
CA PRO A 62 26.77 -13.53 12.16
C PRO A 62 28.21 -14.04 12.22
N PRO A 63 28.49 -15.21 11.59
CA PRO A 63 29.82 -15.77 11.57
C PRO A 63 30.78 -14.79 10.89
N LYS A 64 32.00 -14.69 11.43
CA LYS A 64 33.05 -13.86 10.84
C LYS A 64 33.27 -14.31 9.41
N ARG A 65 33.23 -13.37 8.47
CA ARG A 65 33.59 -13.64 7.08
C ARG A 65 35.05 -14.12 7.06
N PRO A 66 35.39 -15.13 6.26
CA PRO A 66 36.78 -15.49 6.07
C PRO A 66 37.55 -14.27 5.56
N VAL A 67 38.82 -14.16 5.92
CA VAL A 67 39.69 -13.11 5.39
C VAL A 67 39.90 -13.40 3.92
N ILE A 68 39.31 -12.57 3.05
CA ILE A 68 39.43 -12.72 1.61
C ILE A 68 40.66 -11.94 1.15
N ASN A 69 41.55 -12.61 0.43
CA ASN A 69 42.67 -11.94 -0.24
C ASN A 69 42.11 -10.93 -1.28
N TYR A 70 42.54 -9.67 -1.17
CA TYR A 70 42.05 -8.58 -2.01
C TYR A 70 42.20 -8.85 -3.51
N ARG A 71 43.30 -9.54 -3.91
CA ARG A 71 43.55 -9.89 -5.32
C ARG A 71 42.47 -10.82 -5.87
N ILE A 72 42.14 -11.87 -5.11
CA ILE A 72 41.11 -12.86 -5.46
C ILE A 72 39.72 -12.21 -5.52
N LEU A 73 39.44 -11.25 -4.61
CA LEU A 73 38.18 -10.51 -4.60
C LEU A 73 37.99 -9.67 -5.86
N GLN A 74 39.06 -9.03 -6.36
CA GLN A 74 39.00 -8.21 -7.57
C GLN A 74 38.84 -9.06 -8.84
N GLU A 75 39.50 -10.23 -8.90
CA GLU A 75 39.33 -11.17 -10.02
C GLU A 75 37.90 -11.69 -10.10
N LYS A 76 37.29 -12.10 -8.98
CA LYS A 76 35.87 -12.52 -8.95
C LYS A 76 34.92 -11.43 -9.41
N LYS A 77 35.09 -10.18 -8.94
CA LYS A 77 34.27 -9.05 -9.38
C LYS A 77 34.43 -8.75 -10.88
N ARG A 78 35.59 -9.04 -11.47
CA ARG A 78 35.80 -8.89 -12.92
C ARG A 78 35.08 -10.00 -13.69
N GLN A 79 35.19 -11.25 -13.23
CA GLN A 79 34.50 -12.39 -13.83
C GLN A 79 32.98 -12.24 -13.77
N GLU A 80 32.41 -11.89 -12.62
CA GLU A 80 30.96 -11.65 -12.46
C GLU A 80 30.44 -10.55 -13.42
N LYS A 81 31.24 -9.50 -13.64
CA LYS A 81 30.89 -8.44 -14.60
C LYS A 81 30.96 -8.91 -16.05
N GLU A 82 31.87 -9.82 -16.38
CA GLU A 82 32.00 -10.39 -17.71
C GLU A 82 30.89 -11.41 -18.00
N GLU A 83 30.58 -12.28 -17.05
CA GLU A 83 29.44 -13.21 -17.10
C GLU A 83 28.13 -12.44 -17.28
N HIS A 84 27.87 -11.43 -16.45
CA HIS A 84 26.69 -10.60 -16.58
C HIS A 84 26.62 -9.87 -17.93
N LYS A 85 27.77 -9.43 -18.50
CA LYS A 85 27.79 -8.82 -19.84
C LYS A 85 27.45 -9.83 -20.94
N ASN A 86 27.93 -11.06 -20.80
CA ASN A 86 27.70 -12.13 -21.78
C ASN A 86 26.24 -12.60 -21.75
N ASP A 87 25.65 -12.75 -20.57
CA ASP A 87 24.24 -13.12 -20.39
C ASP A 87 23.31 -12.04 -20.95
N PHE A 88 23.59 -10.76 -20.66
CA PHE A 88 22.79 -9.64 -21.16
C PHE A 88 22.80 -9.53 -22.69
N ARG A 89 23.91 -9.94 -23.33
CA ARG A 89 24.03 -9.98 -24.80
C ARG A 89 23.25 -11.15 -25.39
N GLY A 90 23.30 -12.31 -24.74
CA GLY A 90 22.56 -13.50 -25.15
C GLY A 90 21.05 -13.34 -25.01
N GLU A 91 20.57 -12.87 -23.85
CA GLU A 91 19.15 -12.67 -23.58
C GLU A 91 18.53 -11.58 -24.44
N LYS A 92 19.18 -10.42 -24.61
CA LYS A 92 18.67 -9.37 -25.50
C LYS A 92 18.56 -9.84 -26.95
N SER A 93 19.49 -10.69 -27.38
CA SER A 93 19.46 -11.26 -28.73
C SER A 93 18.29 -12.24 -28.89
N LYS A 94 18.09 -13.13 -27.90
CA LYS A 94 16.96 -14.07 -27.87
C LYS A 94 15.61 -13.36 -27.81
N GLN A 95 15.50 -12.35 -26.97
CA GLN A 95 14.29 -11.53 -26.81
C GLN A 95 13.95 -10.77 -28.11
N LYS A 96 14.97 -10.21 -28.77
CA LYS A 96 14.81 -9.51 -30.06
C LYS A 96 14.44 -10.46 -31.22
N ILE A 97 14.92 -11.70 -31.20
CA ILE A 97 14.51 -12.74 -32.17
C ILE A 97 13.06 -13.14 -31.92
N LEU A 98 12.67 -13.37 -30.66
CA LEU A 98 11.31 -13.72 -30.28
C LEU A 98 10.30 -12.61 -30.59
N GLU A 99 10.65 -11.34 -30.35
CA GLU A 99 9.84 -10.16 -30.73
C GLU A 99 9.65 -10.05 -32.25
N ARG A 100 10.65 -10.45 -33.06
CA ARG A 100 10.53 -10.47 -34.53
C ARG A 100 9.64 -11.61 -35.01
N MET A 101 9.73 -12.79 -34.39
CA MET A 101 8.95 -13.96 -34.78
C MET A 101 7.47 -13.84 -34.40
N SER A 102 7.15 -13.17 -33.30
CA SER A 102 5.78 -13.10 -32.77
C SER A 102 4.91 -12.01 -33.40
N GLY A 103 5.46 -11.04 -34.13
CA GLY A 103 4.70 -9.95 -34.76
C GLY A 103 4.02 -8.96 -33.78
N PHE A 104 4.02 -9.28 -32.48
CA PHE A 104 3.39 -8.49 -31.39
C PHE A 104 4.05 -7.13 -31.14
N GLY A 105 5.26 -6.89 -31.65
CA GLY A 105 6.05 -5.68 -31.33
C GLY A 105 5.59 -4.36 -31.97
N LEU A 106 4.66 -4.37 -32.92
CA LEU A 106 4.19 -3.14 -33.60
C LEU A 106 2.96 -2.51 -32.93
N LEU A 107 1.96 -3.31 -32.56
CA LEU A 107 0.79 -2.83 -31.81
C LEU A 107 1.21 -2.34 -30.41
N ASP A 108 2.07 -3.08 -29.72
CA ASP A 108 2.50 -2.75 -28.36
C ASP A 108 3.35 -1.46 -28.32
N LYS A 109 4.13 -1.18 -29.36
CA LYS A 109 4.85 0.11 -29.51
C LYS A 109 3.89 1.29 -29.68
N HIS A 110 2.76 1.11 -30.35
CA HIS A 110 1.77 2.17 -30.52
C HIS A 110 1.07 2.48 -29.20
N TYR A 111 0.61 1.45 -28.46
CA TYR A 111 0.02 1.64 -27.13
C TYR A 111 1.02 2.20 -26.12
N ARG A 112 2.27 1.72 -26.12
CA ARG A 112 3.34 2.27 -25.28
C ARG A 112 3.64 3.73 -25.59
N ARG A 113 3.67 4.13 -26.88
CA ARG A 113 3.84 5.53 -27.28
C ARG A 113 2.63 6.40 -26.91
N GLN A 114 1.41 5.87 -26.95
CA GLN A 114 0.23 6.60 -26.47
C GLN A 114 0.26 6.77 -24.94
N ALA A 115 0.60 5.72 -24.19
CA ALA A 115 0.78 5.79 -22.75
C ALA A 115 1.91 6.77 -22.37
N GLU A 116 3.06 6.72 -23.05
CA GLU A 116 4.17 7.66 -22.84
C GLU A 116 3.78 9.10 -23.20
N ARG A 117 2.90 9.33 -24.20
CA ARG A 117 2.39 10.66 -24.53
C ARG A 117 1.49 11.21 -23.43
N GLN A 118 0.60 10.38 -22.87
CA GLN A 118 -0.21 10.75 -21.70
C GLN A 118 0.66 10.99 -20.46
N GLU A 119 1.67 10.15 -20.22
CA GLU A 119 2.59 10.32 -19.10
C GLU A 119 3.46 11.59 -19.27
N ARG A 120 3.88 11.92 -20.49
CA ARG A 120 4.60 13.15 -20.80
C ARG A 120 3.72 14.40 -20.68
N SER A 121 2.43 14.33 -21.03
CA SER A 121 1.52 15.46 -20.80
C SER A 121 1.31 15.70 -19.31
N LEU A 122 1.13 14.63 -18.52
CA LEU A 122 1.08 14.71 -17.05
C LEU A 122 2.38 15.29 -16.45
N LYS A 123 3.54 14.84 -16.93
CA LYS A 123 4.86 15.38 -16.50
C LYS A 123 5.09 16.84 -16.90
N LYS A 124 4.54 17.31 -18.02
CA LYS A 124 4.64 18.72 -18.44
C LYS A 124 3.77 19.65 -17.60
N VAL A 125 2.60 19.19 -17.13
CA VAL A 125 1.79 19.93 -16.13
C VAL A 125 2.59 20.05 -14.83
N TYR A 126 3.26 18.96 -14.43
CA TYR A 126 4.12 18.89 -13.24
C TYR A 126 5.32 19.85 -13.22
N GLN A 127 5.85 20.24 -14.39
CA GLN A 127 6.98 21.17 -14.46
C GLN A 127 6.56 22.64 -14.37
N ARG A 128 5.26 22.96 -14.50
CA ARG A 128 4.73 24.30 -14.25
C ARG A 128 4.50 24.58 -12.77
N SER A 129 4.36 23.54 -11.95
CA SER A 129 4.33 23.60 -10.49
C SER A 129 5.73 23.37 -9.92
N ARG A 130 6.67 24.27 -10.22
CA ARG A 130 7.87 24.39 -9.37
C ARG A 130 7.37 24.84 -7.98
N PRO A 131 7.71 24.14 -6.89
CA PRO A 131 7.32 24.59 -5.55
C PRO A 131 7.80 26.01 -5.37
N ARG A 132 6.88 26.93 -5.07
CA ARG A 132 7.28 28.29 -4.67
C ARG A 132 8.12 28.15 -3.41
N GLN A 133 9.20 28.91 -3.29
CA GLN A 133 10.05 28.89 -2.09
C GLN A 133 9.16 29.14 -0.86
N GLY A 134 9.00 28.12 -0.02
CA GLY A 134 8.14 28.16 1.18
C GLY A 134 6.94 27.20 1.19
N GLU A 135 6.62 26.53 0.08
CA GLU A 135 5.51 25.57 0.07
C GLU A 135 5.85 24.28 0.85
N SER A 136 4.98 23.92 1.80
CA SER A 136 5.13 22.70 2.60
C SER A 136 5.06 21.46 1.71
N GLN A 137 6.04 20.57 1.85
CA GLN A 137 6.03 19.27 1.17
C GLN A 137 4.98 18.30 1.71
N ARG A 138 4.33 18.64 2.84
CA ARG A 138 3.28 17.83 3.46
C ARG A 138 1.93 18.14 2.81
N LEU A 139 1.14 17.09 2.65
CA LEU A 139 -0.24 17.18 2.19
C LEU A 139 -1.15 17.42 3.40
N GLN A 140 -1.84 18.55 3.44
CA GLN A 140 -2.81 18.89 4.47
C GLN A 140 -4.19 18.40 4.05
N ILE A 141 -4.77 17.47 4.83
CA ILE A 141 -6.07 16.86 4.52
C ILE A 141 -7.06 17.17 5.62
N LEU A 142 -8.20 17.76 5.26
CA LEU A 142 -9.35 17.90 6.15
C LEU A 142 -10.34 16.78 5.90
N GLN A 143 -10.67 15.99 6.93
CA GLN A 143 -11.78 15.05 6.86
C GLN A 143 -12.81 15.41 7.92
N TRP A 144 -14.05 15.61 7.49
CA TRP A 144 -15.14 16.00 8.38
C TRP A 144 -16.41 15.20 8.09
N ASN A 145 -17.00 14.59 9.11
CA ASN A 145 -18.39 14.14 9.03
C ASN A 145 -19.34 15.30 9.35
N ALA A 146 -20.09 15.78 8.35
CA ALA A 146 -21.00 16.90 8.53
C ALA A 146 -22.39 16.47 8.99
N GLY A 147 -22.81 15.20 8.82
CA GLY A 147 -24.19 14.78 9.10
C GLY A 147 -25.24 15.61 8.34
N GLY A 148 -24.92 15.99 7.11
CA GLY A 148 -25.67 16.91 6.26
C GLY A 148 -25.03 18.29 6.16
N MET A 149 -24.84 18.76 4.92
CA MET A 149 -24.38 20.11 4.63
C MET A 149 -25.52 21.11 4.71
N SER A 150 -25.27 22.21 5.41
CA SER A 150 -26.11 23.41 5.46
C SER A 150 -25.26 24.63 5.07
N PRO A 151 -25.87 25.76 4.67
CA PRO A 151 -25.13 26.98 4.32
C PRO A 151 -24.16 27.44 5.40
N ASP A 152 -24.56 27.39 6.68
CA ASP A 152 -23.70 27.80 7.80
C ASP A 152 -22.46 26.92 7.93
N LYS A 153 -22.61 25.60 7.72
CA LYS A 153 -21.49 24.66 7.73
C LYS A 153 -20.55 24.92 6.57
N THR A 154 -21.08 25.27 5.39
CA THR A 154 -20.26 25.66 4.23
C THR A 154 -19.34 26.83 4.57
N ILE A 155 -19.88 27.86 5.23
CA ILE A 155 -19.09 29.03 5.65
C ILE A 155 -18.01 28.63 6.66
N GLN A 156 -18.34 27.74 7.61
CA GLN A 156 -17.36 27.22 8.57
C GLN A 156 -16.24 26.43 7.88
N VAL A 157 -16.59 25.51 6.98
CA VAL A 157 -15.63 24.75 6.18
C VAL A 157 -14.72 25.72 5.44
N GLN A 158 -15.29 26.71 4.74
CA GLN A 158 -14.52 27.67 3.95
C GLN A 158 -13.52 28.45 4.82
N LYS A 159 -13.92 28.90 6.02
CA LYS A 159 -13.01 29.57 6.96
C LYS A 159 -11.86 28.67 7.40
N ILE A 160 -12.15 27.39 7.68
CA ILE A 160 -11.13 26.39 8.06
C ILE A 160 -10.16 26.14 6.90
N LEU A 161 -10.69 25.98 5.68
CA LEU A 161 -9.87 25.77 4.47
C LEU A 161 -8.90 26.93 4.23
N GLN A 162 -9.36 28.18 4.43
CA GLN A 162 -8.53 29.37 4.25
C GLN A 162 -7.50 29.56 5.38
N THR A 163 -7.89 29.27 6.62
CA THR A 163 -7.02 29.50 7.79
C THR A 163 -5.89 28.48 7.87
N ASN A 164 -6.18 27.22 7.53
CA ASN A 164 -5.26 26.10 7.72
C ASN A 164 -4.50 25.71 6.44
N ASP A 165 -4.71 26.42 5.33
CA ASP A 165 -4.10 26.13 4.03
C ASP A 165 -4.24 24.65 3.62
N VAL A 166 -5.47 24.15 3.62
CA VAL A 166 -5.77 22.74 3.36
C VAL A 166 -5.56 22.42 1.88
N ASP A 167 -4.91 21.30 1.55
CA ASP A 167 -4.70 20.89 0.17
C ASP A 167 -5.89 20.08 -0.39
N LEU A 168 -6.44 19.21 0.46
CA LEU A 168 -7.52 18.30 0.10
C LEU A 168 -8.53 18.27 1.25
N PHE A 169 -9.82 18.37 0.95
CA PHE A 169 -10.85 18.16 1.96
C PHE A 169 -11.84 17.09 1.55
N THR A 170 -12.41 16.41 2.54
CA THR A 170 -13.43 15.39 2.36
C THR A 170 -14.50 15.57 3.41
N ILE A 171 -15.72 15.85 2.95
CA ILE A 171 -16.92 15.95 3.77
C ILE A 171 -17.73 14.69 3.58
N MET A 172 -17.84 13.91 4.65
CA MET A 172 -18.68 12.73 4.72
C MET A 172 -20.11 13.12 5.11
N GLU A 173 -21.08 12.34 4.61
CA GLU A 173 -22.51 12.54 4.86
C GLU A 173 -22.98 13.94 4.43
N ALA A 174 -22.46 14.47 3.31
CA ALA A 174 -22.80 15.81 2.86
C ALA A 174 -24.30 15.97 2.52
N ASN A 175 -24.98 14.90 2.10
CA ASN A 175 -26.40 14.91 1.73
C ASN A 175 -26.75 15.99 0.67
N ILE A 176 -25.84 16.21 -0.28
CA ILE A 176 -26.00 17.14 -1.39
C ILE A 176 -26.29 16.32 -2.66
N SER A 177 -27.27 16.77 -3.46
CA SER A 177 -27.54 16.26 -4.79
C SER A 177 -26.74 17.02 -5.86
N ASP A 178 -26.53 16.42 -7.03
CA ASP A 178 -25.77 17.05 -8.12
C ASP A 178 -26.36 18.41 -8.54
N ASP A 179 -27.70 18.55 -8.52
CA ASP A 179 -28.38 19.83 -8.81
C ASP A 179 -28.02 20.94 -7.81
N LYS A 180 -27.85 20.55 -6.53
CA LYS A 180 -27.55 21.47 -5.43
C LYS A 180 -26.06 21.79 -5.33
N LEU A 181 -25.18 21.00 -5.95
CA LEU A 181 -23.73 21.20 -5.91
C LEU A 181 -23.33 22.60 -6.39
N LYS A 182 -24.08 23.19 -7.33
CA LYS A 182 -23.86 24.54 -7.86
C LYS A 182 -23.87 25.63 -6.78
N TYR A 183 -24.57 25.41 -5.67
CA TYR A 183 -24.68 26.36 -4.55
C TYR A 183 -23.55 26.21 -3.52
N TYR A 184 -22.79 25.11 -3.56
CA TYR A 184 -21.70 24.81 -2.63
C TYR A 184 -20.37 24.99 -3.35
N GLN A 185 -20.01 26.26 -3.59
CA GLN A 185 -18.73 26.60 -4.21
C GLN A 185 -17.69 26.93 -3.13
N PHE A 186 -16.52 26.32 -3.28
CA PHE A 186 -15.36 26.62 -2.46
C PHE A 186 -14.35 27.32 -3.37
N PRO A 187 -14.03 28.61 -3.12
CA PRO A 187 -13.06 29.32 -3.96
C PRO A 187 -11.70 28.65 -3.85
N ASP A 188 -10.99 28.54 -4.97
CA ASP A 188 -9.70 27.84 -5.11
C ASP A 188 -9.78 26.31 -4.91
N TYR A 189 -10.97 25.71 -4.93
CA TYR A 189 -11.12 24.25 -4.90
C TYR A 189 -12.04 23.75 -6.01
N THR A 190 -11.67 22.60 -6.58
CA THR A 190 -12.53 21.86 -7.50
C THR A 190 -13.29 20.79 -6.71
N PRO A 191 -14.63 20.92 -6.56
CA PRO A 191 -15.43 19.93 -5.85
C PRO A 191 -15.76 18.73 -6.73
N TYR A 192 -15.59 17.54 -6.17
CA TYR A 192 -16.01 16.25 -6.69
C TYR A 192 -17.08 15.68 -5.76
N LEU A 193 -18.29 15.51 -6.28
CA LEU A 193 -19.39 14.91 -5.55
C LEU A 193 -19.54 13.45 -5.94
N LEU A 194 -19.59 12.59 -4.94
CA LEU A 194 -20.09 11.24 -5.09
C LEU A 194 -21.50 11.20 -4.50
N SER A 195 -22.51 11.43 -5.36
CA SER A 195 -23.91 11.38 -4.98
C SER A 195 -24.37 9.93 -4.74
N LYS A 196 -25.34 9.72 -3.84
CA LYS A 196 -25.98 8.40 -3.62
C LYS A 196 -27.46 8.48 -3.93
N TYR A 197 -28.03 7.32 -4.23
CA TYR A 197 -29.45 7.08 -4.46
C TYR A 197 -30.35 6.97 -3.19
N ARG A 198 -29.82 6.75 -1.96
CA ARG A 198 -30.66 6.58 -0.73
C ARG A 198 -30.56 7.75 0.25
N GLN A 199 -31.68 8.05 0.92
CA GLN A 199 -31.94 9.31 1.64
C GLN A 199 -31.30 9.50 3.04
N VAL A 200 -30.72 8.49 3.70
CA VAL A 200 -30.52 8.58 5.17
C VAL A 200 -29.11 8.97 5.64
N ALA A 201 -28.07 8.79 4.82
CA ALA A 201 -26.71 9.32 5.11
C ALA A 201 -25.81 8.88 3.95
N SER A 202 -25.40 9.84 3.13
CA SER A 202 -24.56 9.58 1.96
C SER A 202 -24.40 10.76 1.04
N GLY A 203 -23.25 10.79 0.38
CA GLY A 203 -22.76 11.97 -0.30
C GLY A 203 -21.38 12.21 0.26
N ILE A 204 -20.35 11.81 -0.48
CA ILE A 204 -18.99 12.21 -0.16
C ILE A 204 -18.68 13.39 -1.06
N LEU A 205 -18.44 14.54 -0.44
CA LEU A 205 -17.97 15.72 -1.15
C LEU A 205 -16.48 15.85 -0.91
N THR A 206 -15.69 15.69 -1.96
CA THR A 206 -14.24 15.87 -1.90
C THR A 206 -13.88 17.13 -2.67
N GLY A 207 -13.00 17.97 -2.14
CA GLY A 207 -12.49 19.11 -2.87
C GLY A 207 -10.97 19.09 -2.91
N GLU A 208 -10.42 19.35 -4.09
CA GLU A 208 -8.99 19.50 -4.31
C GLU A 208 -8.67 20.96 -4.54
N LYS A 209 -7.61 21.46 -3.89
CA LYS A 209 -7.11 22.82 -4.10
C LYS A 209 -6.59 23.01 -5.53
N GLU A 210 -6.96 24.11 -6.15
CA GLU A 210 -6.56 24.45 -7.52
C GLU A 210 -5.03 24.57 -7.63
N GLY A 211 -4.47 23.95 -8.67
CA GLY A 211 -3.01 23.89 -8.88
C GLY A 211 -2.34 22.61 -8.37
N LEU A 212 -3.04 21.78 -7.58
CA LEU A 212 -2.63 20.41 -7.34
C LEU A 212 -2.94 19.55 -8.57
N THR A 213 -2.11 18.53 -8.78
CA THR A 213 -2.41 17.49 -9.78
C THR A 213 -2.97 16.32 -9.02
N SER A 214 -4.21 15.92 -9.29
CA SER A 214 -4.77 14.68 -8.75
C SER A 214 -5.35 13.77 -9.81
N HIS A 215 -5.50 12.51 -9.42
CA HIS A 215 -6.25 11.51 -10.14
C HIS A 215 -7.27 10.90 -9.19
N TYR A 216 -8.55 11.11 -9.52
CA TYR A 216 -9.68 10.58 -8.78
C TYR A 216 -10.09 9.22 -9.36
N ASP A 217 -9.91 8.17 -8.56
CA ASP A 217 -10.28 6.79 -8.91
C ASP A 217 -11.41 6.30 -8.02
N LEU A 218 -12.58 6.07 -8.62
CA LEU A 218 -13.67 5.35 -7.96
C LEU A 218 -13.35 3.85 -7.98
N ILE A 219 -12.87 3.32 -6.85
CA ILE A 219 -12.54 1.88 -6.74
C ILE A 219 -13.81 1.05 -6.62
N LYS A 220 -14.73 1.53 -5.79
CA LYS A 220 -15.97 0.81 -5.49
C LYS A 220 -17.12 1.80 -5.38
N SER A 221 -18.04 1.70 -6.33
CA SER A 221 -19.38 2.28 -6.26
C SER A 221 -20.33 1.31 -5.56
N MET A 222 -21.36 1.82 -4.88
CA MET A 222 -22.43 0.96 -4.38
C MET A 222 -23.39 0.62 -5.51
N GLY A 223 -23.15 -0.48 -6.21
CA GLY A 223 -23.97 -0.92 -7.34
C GLY A 223 -25.18 -1.78 -6.95
N SER A 224 -25.20 -2.41 -5.76
CA SER A 224 -26.23 -3.38 -5.38
C SER A 224 -26.77 -3.15 -3.95
N THR A 225 -27.95 -3.71 -3.66
CA THR A 225 -28.66 -3.63 -2.37
C THR A 225 -27.88 -4.16 -1.16
N GLN A 226 -26.75 -4.84 -1.35
CA GLN A 226 -25.92 -5.41 -0.29
C GLN A 226 -24.63 -4.64 0.01
N ASP A 227 -24.20 -3.74 -0.87
CA ASP A 227 -22.99 -2.96 -0.65
C ASP A 227 -23.22 -1.89 0.42
N LYS A 228 -22.30 -1.81 1.40
CA LYS A 228 -22.42 -0.96 2.59
C LYS A 228 -21.55 0.29 2.55
N CYS A 229 -20.58 0.37 1.63
CA CYS A 229 -19.60 1.46 1.58
C CYS A 229 -19.15 1.76 0.14
N GLU A 230 -18.94 3.05 -0.15
CA GLU A 230 -18.15 3.55 -1.29
C GLU A 230 -16.68 3.69 -0.89
N ILE A 231 -15.77 3.42 -1.83
CA ILE A 231 -14.33 3.58 -1.63
C ILE A 231 -13.76 4.40 -2.76
N ILE A 232 -13.16 5.52 -2.39
CA ILE A 232 -12.51 6.45 -3.31
C ILE A 232 -11.00 6.34 -3.08
N ARG A 233 -10.24 6.29 -4.17
CA ARG A 233 -8.80 6.48 -4.15
C ARG A 233 -8.48 7.81 -4.79
N LEU A 234 -7.69 8.60 -4.09
CA LEU A 234 -7.24 9.89 -4.56
C LEU A 234 -5.72 9.86 -4.59
N ASN A 235 -5.17 9.90 -5.80
CA ASN A 235 -3.74 10.02 -6.00
C ASN A 235 -3.45 11.51 -6.16
N VAL A 236 -2.69 12.10 -5.25
CA VAL A 236 -2.35 13.52 -5.26
C VAL A 236 -0.86 13.67 -5.42
N TRP A 237 -0.48 14.67 -6.21
CA TRP A 237 0.88 14.95 -6.57
C TRP A 237 1.23 16.37 -6.15
N LYS A 238 2.16 16.49 -5.18
CA LYS A 238 2.59 17.77 -4.61
C LYS A 238 4.10 17.81 -4.52
N CYS A 239 4.74 18.84 -5.08
CA CYS A 239 6.18 19.09 -4.96
C CYS A 239 7.07 17.86 -5.26
N GLN A 240 6.79 17.13 -6.34
CA GLN A 240 7.47 15.87 -6.77
C GLN A 240 7.16 14.62 -5.92
N ASN A 241 6.40 14.75 -4.85
CA ASN A 241 5.94 13.62 -4.05
C ASN A 241 4.57 13.14 -4.53
N HIS A 242 4.38 11.82 -4.48
CA HIS A 242 3.12 11.16 -4.79
C HIS A 242 2.48 10.63 -3.51
N PHE A 243 1.27 11.08 -3.24
CA PHE A 243 0.46 10.71 -2.09
C PHE A 243 -0.72 9.89 -2.57
N LYS A 244 -0.94 8.74 -1.94
CA LYS A 244 -2.10 7.88 -2.21
C LYS A 244 -3.02 7.91 -0.99
N SER A 245 -4.14 8.61 -1.11
CA SER A 245 -5.19 8.62 -0.10
C SER A 245 -6.28 7.63 -0.48
N ILE A 246 -6.72 6.83 0.49
CA ILE A 246 -7.89 5.96 0.34
C ILE A 246 -8.93 6.44 1.34
N ILE A 247 -10.05 6.93 0.81
CA ILE A 247 -11.15 7.46 1.60
C ILE A 247 -12.14 6.33 1.81
N HIS A 248 -12.37 5.97 3.07
CA HIS A 248 -13.33 4.97 3.48
C HIS A 248 -14.27 5.55 4.55
N PRO A 249 -15.60 5.50 4.38
CA PRO A 249 -16.55 6.20 5.25
C PRO A 249 -16.57 5.71 6.71
N ARG A 250 -16.08 4.49 6.98
CA ARG A 250 -15.99 3.93 8.35
C ARG A 250 -14.64 4.08 9.02
N ILE A 251 -13.61 4.52 8.29
CA ILE A 251 -12.29 4.76 8.88
C ILE A 251 -12.22 6.26 9.08
N VAL A 252 -12.42 6.69 10.31
CA VAL A 252 -12.15 8.07 10.73
C VAL A 252 -10.67 8.11 11.09
N PRO A 253 -9.77 8.67 10.26
CA PRO A 253 -8.46 9.02 10.77
C PRO A 253 -8.64 10.19 11.73
N ILE A 254 -8.13 9.99 12.93
CA ILE A 254 -7.97 11.02 13.96
C ILE A 254 -7.14 12.15 13.34
N PHE A 255 -7.60 13.39 13.54
CA PHE A 255 -6.89 14.63 13.19
C PHE A 255 -5.40 14.52 13.49
N THR A 256 -4.54 14.66 12.47
CA THR A 256 -3.18 15.14 12.66
C THR A 256 -3.15 16.58 12.18
N PHE A 257 -3.18 17.50 13.14
CA PHE A 257 -2.75 18.89 12.95
C PHE A 257 -1.22 18.91 12.74
#